data_AF-A0A930XIN4-F1
#
_entry.id   AF-A0A930XIN4-F1
#
_cell.length_a   1.000
_cell.length_b   1.000
_cell.length_c   1.000
_cell.angle_alpha   90.00
_cell.angle_beta   90.00
_cell.angle_gamma   90.00
#
_symmetry.space_group_name_H-M   'P 1'
#
loop_
_entity.id
_entity.type
_entity.pdbx_description
1 polymer ?
#
loop_
_entity_poly.entity_id
_entity_poly.type
_entity_poly.pdbx_seq_one_letter_code
_entity_poly.pdbx_strand_id
1 'polypeptide(L)'
;MTKDLPSLKQGDRGPAVALLQRLLVLYGYPNLVGAVDGVFGSRTQSAVLQFQRDQNLIKKDGVVGDETWQQLTYPTGTQRP
;
A
#
# COMPACT_ATOMS: atom_id res chain seq x y z
N MET A 1 -15.40 7.16 3.48
CA MET A 1 -15.70 7.14 2.03
C MET A 1 -14.51 6.56 1.26
N THR A 2 -14.16 5.28 1.48
CA THR A 2 -13.03 4.63 0.78
C THR A 2 -13.47 3.55 -0.21
N LYS A 3 -14.77 3.48 -0.52
CA LYS A 3 -15.41 2.36 -1.23
C LYS A 3 -15.09 2.28 -2.74
N ASP A 4 -14.28 3.19 -3.26
CA ASP A 4 -14.00 3.29 -4.72
C ASP A 4 -12.58 2.88 -5.12
N LEU A 5 -11.71 2.49 -4.18
CA LEU A 5 -10.36 2.04 -4.52
C LEU A 5 -10.35 0.53 -4.81
N PRO A 6 -9.77 0.09 -5.95
CA PRO A 6 -9.76 -1.32 -6.30
C PRO A 6 -8.89 -2.11 -5.32
N SER A 7 -9.24 -3.38 -5.11
CA SER A 7 -8.33 -4.32 -4.45
C SER A 7 -7.12 -4.55 -5.36
N LEU A 8 -5.91 -4.35 -4.83
CA LEU A 8 -4.67 -4.53 -5.57
C LEU A 8 -3.84 -5.68 -5.00
N LYS A 9 -3.24 -6.48 -5.87
CA LYS A 9 -2.35 -7.59 -5.54
C LYS A 9 -1.22 -7.72 -6.57
N GLN A 10 -0.26 -8.59 -6.27
CA GLN A 10 0.84 -8.89 -7.19
C GLN A 10 0.32 -9.30 -8.58
N GLY A 11 0.90 -8.70 -9.62
CA GLY A 11 0.50 -8.88 -11.01
C GLY A 11 -0.38 -7.76 -11.55
N ASP A 12 -1.06 -7.00 -10.69
CA ASP A 12 -1.90 -5.88 -11.10
C ASP A 12 -1.07 -4.73 -11.65
N ARG A 13 -1.68 -3.94 -12.54
CA ARG A 13 -1.03 -2.81 -13.19
C ARG A 13 -2.00 -1.65 -13.38
N GLY A 14 -1.47 -0.43 -13.39
CA GLY A 14 -2.22 0.77 -13.75
C GLY A 14 -2.09 1.90 -12.74
N PRO A 15 -2.91 2.96 -12.90
CA PRO A 15 -2.79 4.18 -12.11
C PRO A 15 -3.03 3.97 -10.62
N ALA A 16 -3.90 3.03 -10.24
CA ALA A 16 -4.13 2.69 -8.83
C ALA A 16 -2.88 2.09 -8.17
N VAL A 17 -2.11 1.28 -8.91
CA VAL A 17 -0.84 0.73 -8.41
C VAL A 17 0.21 1.83 -8.28
N ALA A 18 0.28 2.75 -9.25
CA ALA A 18 1.20 3.89 -9.16
C ALA A 18 0.87 4.78 -7.94
N LEU A 19 -0.43 4.98 -7.65
CA LEU A 19 -0.88 5.68 -6.45
C LEU A 19 -0.45 4.95 -5.17
N LEU A 20 -0.66 3.63 -5.09
CA LEU A 20 -0.20 2.80 -3.98
C LEU A 20 1.32 2.96 -3.76
N GLN A 21 2.11 2.81 -4.82
CA GLN A 21 3.56 2.94 -4.77
C GLN A 21 3.99 4.32 -4.24
N ARG A 22 3.35 5.41 -4.69
CA ARG A 22 3.61 6.77 -4.17
C ARG A 22 3.28 6.89 -2.69
N LEU A 23 2.14 6.35 -2.26
CA LEU A 23 1.74 6.40 -0.86
C LEU A 23 2.75 5.63 0.01
N LEU A 24 3.12 4.41 -0.37
CA LEU A 24 4.12 3.63 0.36
C LEU A 24 5.49 4.35 0.46
N VAL A 25 5.90 5.07 -0.59
CA VAL A 25 7.08 5.95 -0.55
C VAL A 25 6.92 7.05 0.50
N LEU A 26 5.77 7.74 0.51
CA LEU A 26 5.46 8.79 1.50
C LEU A 26 5.40 8.27 2.94
N TYR A 27 5.00 7.01 3.14
CA TYR A 27 4.99 6.35 4.45
C TYR A 27 6.37 5.84 4.90
N GLY A 28 7.44 6.07 4.13
CA GLY A 28 8.79 5.71 4.54
C GLY A 28 9.28 4.34 4.03
N TYR A 29 8.65 3.77 3.01
CA TYR A 29 9.10 2.53 2.35
C TYR A 29 9.73 2.72 0.95
N PRO A 30 10.45 3.82 0.63
CA PRO A 30 10.92 4.08 -0.73
C PRO A 30 11.84 2.97 -1.28
N ASN A 31 12.65 2.37 -0.42
CA ASN A 31 13.60 1.31 -0.80
C ASN A 31 12.92 -0.03 -1.11
N LEU A 32 11.71 -0.26 -0.58
CA LEU A 32 10.97 -1.50 -0.78
C LEU A 32 10.11 -1.45 -2.02
N VAL A 33 9.50 -0.30 -2.31
CA VAL A 33 8.59 -0.13 -3.46
C VAL A 33 9.33 -0.21 -4.78
N GLY A 34 10.55 0.33 -4.85
CA GLY A 34 11.28 0.52 -6.10
C GLY A 34 10.77 1.72 -6.90
N ALA A 35 10.70 1.59 -8.23
CA ALA A 35 10.18 2.65 -9.09
C ALA A 35 8.66 2.76 -8.99
N VAL A 36 8.13 3.98 -9.10
CA VAL A 36 6.69 4.22 -9.25
C VAL A 36 6.31 4.05 -10.73
N ASP A 37 6.21 2.80 -11.16
CA ASP A 37 5.96 2.40 -12.55
C ASP A 37 4.51 1.94 -12.80
N GLY A 38 3.69 1.86 -11.75
CA GLY A 38 2.33 1.34 -11.83
C GLY A 38 2.25 -0.17 -12.02
N VAL A 39 3.31 -0.92 -11.70
CA VAL A 39 3.34 -2.39 -11.76
C VAL A 39 3.47 -2.98 -10.37
N PHE A 40 2.52 -3.82 -9.98
CA PHE A 40 2.52 -4.44 -8.66
C PHE A 40 3.43 -5.68 -8.69
N GLY A 41 4.74 -5.44 -8.59
CA GLY A 41 5.75 -6.48 -8.50
C GLY A 41 5.98 -7.00 -7.09
N SER A 42 6.93 -7.94 -6.95
CA SER A 42 7.34 -8.51 -5.66
C SER A 42 7.89 -7.47 -4.68
N ARG A 43 8.51 -6.39 -5.20
CA ARG A 43 8.97 -5.23 -4.43
C ARG A 43 7.82 -4.48 -3.80
N THR A 44 6.83 -4.09 -4.60
CA THR A 44 5.59 -3.45 -4.12
C THR A 44 4.86 -4.34 -3.11
N GLN A 45 4.78 -5.65 -3.35
CA GLN A 45 4.19 -6.60 -2.40
C GLN A 45 4.92 -6.64 -1.06
N SER A 46 6.26 -6.68 -1.09
CA SER A 46 7.07 -6.64 0.14
C SER A 46 6.84 -5.35 0.92
N ALA A 47 6.74 -4.21 0.23
CA ALA A 47 6.43 -2.93 0.84
C ALA A 47 5.03 -2.92 1.49
N VAL A 48 4.01 -3.46 0.80
CA VAL A 48 2.65 -3.60 1.35
C VAL A 48 2.64 -4.49 2.59
N LEU A 49 3.30 -5.66 2.54
CA LEU A 49 3.39 -6.57 3.68
C LEU A 49 4.03 -5.90 4.89
N GLN A 50 5.09 -5.12 4.67
CA GLN A 50 5.77 -4.42 5.75
C GLN A 50 4.90 -3.30 6.32
N PHE A 51 4.26 -2.49 5.46
CA PHE A 51 3.27 -1.51 5.89
C PHE A 51 2.13 -2.13 6.72
N GLN A 52 1.55 -3.23 6.26
CA GLN A 52 0.48 -3.93 6.99
C GLN A 52 0.94 -4.44 8.36
N ARG A 53 2.20 -4.87 8.49
CA ARG A 53 2.81 -5.28 9.76
C ARG A 53 3.00 -4.10 10.70
N ASP A 54 3.56 -3.00 10.18
CA ASP A 54 3.89 -1.81 10.98
C ASP A 54 2.64 -1.06 11.45
N GLN A 55 1.58 -1.05 10.63
CA GLN A 55 0.25 -0.54 11.00
C GLN A 55 -0.58 -1.55 11.82
N ASN A 56 0.00 -2.70 12.13
CA ASN A 56 -0.60 -3.79 12.90
C ASN A 56 -2.01 -4.21 12.41
N LEU A 57 -2.19 -4.28 11.09
CA LEU A 57 -3.47 -4.65 10.49
C LEU A 57 -3.78 -6.12 10.71
N ILE A 58 -5.07 -6.44 10.76
CA ILE A 58 -5.54 -7.83 10.91
C ILE A 58 -5.06 -8.67 9.73
N LYS A 59 -5.10 -8.11 8.52
CA LYS A 59 -4.65 -8.77 7.29
C LYS A 59 -3.25 -8.30 6.89
N LYS A 60 -2.33 -9.26 6.79
CA LYS A 60 -0.91 -9.11 6.42
C LYS A 60 -0.57 -10.03 5.26
N ASP A 61 -1.42 -10.02 4.23
CA ASP A 61 -1.42 -10.92 3.08
C ASP A 61 -0.72 -10.32 1.84
N GLY A 62 -0.30 -9.05 1.91
CA GLY A 62 0.30 -8.35 0.78
C GLY A 62 -0.71 -7.90 -0.27
N VAL A 63 -2.00 -7.95 0.05
CA VAL A 63 -3.11 -7.48 -0.78
C VAL A 63 -3.62 -6.16 -0.21
N VAL A 64 -3.77 -5.15 -1.06
CA VAL A 64 -4.29 -3.84 -0.68
C VAL A 64 -5.81 -3.87 -0.83
N GLY A 65 -6.50 -4.12 0.28
CA GLY A 65 -7.96 -4.00 0.40
C GLY A 65 -8.38 -2.72 1.12
N ASP A 66 -9.67 -2.60 1.42
CA ASP A 66 -10.27 -1.40 2.02
C ASP A 66 -9.55 -0.94 3.30
N GLU A 67 -9.18 -1.86 4.20
CA GLU A 67 -8.46 -1.52 5.43
C GLU A 67 -7.06 -0.96 5.15
N THR A 68 -6.33 -1.56 4.21
CA THR A 68 -5.01 -1.07 3.83
C THR A 68 -5.12 0.32 3.16
N TRP A 69 -6.11 0.51 2.31
CA TRP A 69 -6.39 1.80 1.68
C TRP A 69 -6.79 2.87 2.69
N GLN A 70 -7.63 2.54 3.67
CA GLN A 70 -8.00 3.44 4.76
C GLN A 70 -6.77 3.91 5.52
N GLN A 71 -5.83 3.01 5.85
CA GLN A 71 -4.63 3.40 6.59
C GLN A 71 -3.67 4.23 5.74
N LEU A 72 -3.56 3.94 4.44
CA LEU A 72 -2.73 4.75 3.53
C LEU A 72 -3.31 6.17 3.32
N THR A 73 -4.64 6.33 3.31
CA THR A 73 -5.30 7.61 2.96
C THR A 73 -5.75 8.43 4.17
N TYR A 74 -6.17 7.76 5.24
CA TYR A 74 -6.72 8.32 6.47
C TYR A 74 -6.18 7.55 7.70
N PRO A 75 -4.89 7.71 8.05
CA PRO A 75 -4.32 7.04 9.21
C PRO A 75 -5.08 7.48 10.46
N THR A 76 -5.90 6.59 11.01
CA THR A 76 -6.80 6.91 12.14
C THR A 76 -6.12 6.48 13.42
N GLY A 77 -5.36 7.40 14.03
CA GLY A 77 -4.64 7.19 15.28
C GLY A 77 -3.15 7.49 15.15
N THR A 78 -2.75 8.69 15.58
CA THR A 78 -1.43 9.14 16.10
C THR A 78 -0.11 8.72 15.43
N GLN A 79 -0.12 7.96 14.33
CA GLN A 79 1.08 7.56 13.60
C GLN A 79 0.98 8.05 12.16
N ARG A 80 1.16 9.36 12.00
CA ARG A 80 1.89 9.88 10.83
C ARG A 80 3.38 9.88 11.17
N PRO A 81 4.28 9.64 10.22
CA PRO A 81 5.69 10.03 10.36
C PRO A 81 5.85 11.56 10.46
#